data_AF-A0A9W9EQI1-F1
#
_entry.id   AF-A0A9W9EQI1-F1
#
_cell.length_a   1.000
_cell.length_b   1.000
_cell.length_c   1.000
_cell.angle_alpha   90.00
_cell.angle_beta   90.00
_cell.angle_gamma   90.00
#
_symmetry.space_group_name_H-M   'P 1'
#
loop_
_entity.id
_entity.type
_entity.pdbx_description
1 polymer ?
#
loop_
_entity_poly.entity_id
_entity_poly.type
_entity_poly.pdbx_seq_one_letter_code
_entity_poly.pdbx_strand_id
1 'polypeptide(L)'
;MPQQVEPYNLPPAPFNGSDAVFRNSSLRQTIQVGLAADEIRLRLSNAFGNNDLNITRVAVSLPVKNEAGASAIEVGSSKKVLFSGSPSISIPEGGLAVSDPIELPLEFRSVVTIDLYLEQGQGGSAITGHPGSRTTSFMALGDTLDQHNWTSSSVASTEHWYFISAIEGRLDTSSSSFAIVGDSITDGRGSTTNANNRWPDLLQRRMRQHDATANIAILNEAAGGNRILHDSLGPNAVSRVDRDVLAQPGVQYAMIFEGVNDIGVAGPNEQSQKEIGDQLLVAYQQIATRVQAAGIPFFGATITPFGTSPDSNYTQPYSNVEREKTRQRVNTFIRHSGVFDAVLDFDRVVRDPQAPSQLLSQFDSGDHLHLNAAGCQAIANDFPLGIFV
;
A
#
# COMPACT_ATOMS: atom_id res chain seq x y z
N MET A 1 -0.57 -4.22 -1.27
CA MET A 1 -1.74 -4.88 -0.64
C MET A 1 -3.03 -4.80 -1.47
N PRO A 2 -3.57 -5.93 -1.97
CA PRO A 2 -4.87 -5.97 -2.67
C PRO A 2 -6.08 -5.70 -1.77
N GLN A 3 -7.04 -4.92 -2.25
CA GLN A 3 -8.31 -4.59 -1.59
C GLN A 3 -9.50 -4.88 -2.50
N GLN A 4 -10.68 -5.09 -1.89
CA GLN A 4 -11.93 -5.03 -2.63
C GLN A 4 -12.18 -3.59 -3.07
N VAL A 5 -12.43 -3.38 -4.36
CA VAL A 5 -12.78 -2.04 -4.86
C VAL A 5 -14.22 -1.72 -4.49
N GLU A 6 -14.39 -0.65 -3.73
CA GLU A 6 -15.72 -0.13 -3.36
C GLU A 6 -16.44 0.48 -4.57
N PRO A 7 -17.77 0.54 -4.58
CA PRO A 7 -18.54 1.04 -5.73
C PRO A 7 -18.11 2.43 -6.25
N TYR A 8 -17.69 3.32 -5.36
CA TYR A 8 -17.25 4.68 -5.73
C TYR A 8 -15.78 4.75 -6.19
N ASN A 9 -15.01 3.67 -6.00
CA ASN A 9 -13.63 3.51 -6.46
C ASN A 9 -13.55 2.61 -7.72
N LEU A 10 -14.70 2.15 -8.23
CA LEU A 10 -14.78 1.49 -9.53
C LEU A 10 -14.26 2.42 -10.64
N PRO A 11 -13.77 1.86 -11.76
CA PRO A 11 -13.30 2.69 -12.85
C PRO A 11 -14.42 3.64 -13.35
N PRO A 12 -14.09 4.81 -13.91
CA PRO A 12 -15.10 5.73 -14.41
C PRO A 12 -15.84 5.14 -15.62
N ALA A 13 -17.04 5.65 -15.91
CA ALA A 13 -17.73 5.30 -17.15
C ALA A 13 -16.86 5.64 -18.38
N PRO A 14 -16.89 4.82 -19.46
CA PRO A 14 -17.73 3.64 -19.67
C PRO A 14 -17.14 2.31 -19.13
N PHE A 15 -16.09 2.35 -18.32
CA PHE A 15 -15.34 1.17 -17.89
C PHE A 15 -15.96 0.42 -16.70
N ASN A 16 -17.08 0.90 -16.16
CA ASN A 16 -17.83 0.32 -15.04
C ASN A 16 -19.23 -0.19 -15.43
N GLY A 17 -19.32 -0.93 -16.54
CA GLY A 17 -20.59 -1.51 -16.99
C GLY A 17 -21.27 -2.35 -15.90
N SER A 18 -22.61 -2.41 -15.94
CA SER A 18 -23.41 -3.16 -14.96
C SER A 18 -23.12 -4.67 -14.95
N ASP A 19 -22.84 -5.23 -16.13
CA ASP A 19 -22.65 -6.66 -16.30
C ASP A 19 -21.16 -7.04 -16.13
N ALA A 20 -20.26 -6.13 -16.49
CA ALA A 20 -18.82 -6.31 -16.38
C ALA A 20 -18.10 -4.96 -16.35
N VAL A 21 -17.04 -4.90 -15.54
CA VAL A 21 -16.07 -3.80 -15.57
C VAL A 21 -14.93 -4.10 -16.54
N PHE A 22 -14.34 -3.06 -17.13
CA PHE A 22 -13.24 -3.14 -18.09
C PHE A 22 -13.50 -4.04 -19.31
N ARG A 23 -14.77 -4.19 -19.72
CA ARG A 23 -15.10 -4.96 -20.93
C ARG A 23 -14.46 -4.33 -22.17
N ASN A 24 -13.79 -5.12 -23.00
CA ASN A 24 -13.05 -4.67 -24.18
C ASN A 24 -12.19 -3.43 -23.88
N SER A 25 -11.40 -3.50 -22.81
CA SER A 25 -10.65 -2.35 -22.31
C SER A 25 -9.21 -2.67 -21.98
N SER A 26 -8.33 -1.72 -22.29
CA SER A 26 -6.96 -1.68 -21.81
C SER A 26 -6.84 -0.78 -20.58
N LEU A 27 -6.00 -1.18 -19.62
CA LEU A 27 -5.61 -0.39 -18.46
C LEU A 27 -4.10 -0.15 -18.52
N ARG A 28 -3.65 1.07 -18.18
CA ARG A 28 -2.23 1.44 -18.08
C ARG A 28 -1.98 2.00 -16.70
N GLN A 29 -1.11 1.33 -15.96
CA GLN A 29 -0.85 1.59 -14.55
C GLN A 29 0.65 1.67 -14.34
N THR A 30 1.12 2.38 -13.32
CA THR A 30 2.55 2.52 -13.04
C THR A 30 2.88 2.16 -11.61
N ILE A 31 4.05 1.52 -11.39
CA ILE A 31 4.58 1.14 -10.08
C ILE A 31 6.07 1.50 -10.04
N GLN A 32 6.56 2.01 -8.91
CA GLN A 32 7.99 2.25 -8.69
C GLN A 32 8.64 1.06 -7.98
N VAL A 33 9.77 0.57 -8.49
CA VAL A 33 10.55 -0.48 -7.83
C VAL A 33 11.51 0.08 -6.78
N GLY A 34 11.71 -0.65 -5.69
CA GLY A 34 12.56 -0.24 -4.58
C GLY A 34 14.05 -0.55 -4.75
N LEU A 35 14.41 -1.53 -5.58
CA LEU A 35 15.79 -1.95 -5.87
C LEU A 35 15.98 -2.15 -7.38
N ALA A 36 17.24 -2.14 -7.82
CA ALA A 36 17.60 -2.47 -9.20
C ALA A 36 17.47 -3.98 -9.45
N ALA A 37 17.02 -4.38 -10.64
CA ALA A 37 16.87 -5.78 -11.03
C ALA A 37 16.93 -5.92 -12.56
N ASP A 38 17.57 -6.98 -13.05
CA ASP A 38 17.65 -7.26 -14.50
C ASP A 38 16.44 -8.05 -15.04
N GLU A 39 15.84 -8.83 -14.15
CA GLU A 39 14.72 -9.72 -14.45
C GLU A 39 13.65 -9.53 -13.37
N ILE A 40 12.40 -9.42 -13.81
CA ILE A 40 11.24 -9.23 -12.93
C ILE A 40 10.16 -10.29 -13.14
N ARG A 41 9.25 -10.41 -12.18
CA ARG A 41 7.94 -11.07 -12.32
C ARG A 41 6.83 -10.15 -11.87
N LEU A 42 5.65 -10.35 -12.46
CA LEU A 42 4.42 -9.65 -12.11
C LEU A 42 3.49 -10.60 -11.36
N ARG A 43 2.91 -10.14 -10.26
CA ARG A 43 1.82 -10.81 -9.55
C ARG A 43 0.51 -10.07 -9.80
N LEU A 44 -0.50 -10.79 -10.30
CA LEU A 44 -1.86 -10.30 -10.53
C LEU A 44 -2.84 -11.05 -9.62
N SER A 45 -3.82 -10.35 -9.04
CA SER A 45 -4.71 -10.91 -8.01
C SER A 45 -6.18 -10.77 -8.36
N ASN A 46 -6.92 -11.83 -8.06
CA ASN A 46 -8.37 -11.90 -8.05
C ASN A 46 -8.90 -12.21 -6.63
N ALA A 47 -8.21 -11.73 -5.59
CA ALA A 47 -8.50 -12.05 -4.19
C ALA A 47 -9.94 -11.71 -3.74
N PHE A 48 -10.57 -10.71 -4.37
CA PHE A 48 -11.90 -10.20 -4.03
C PHE A 48 -12.92 -10.25 -5.17
N GLY A 49 -12.58 -10.91 -6.30
CA GLY A 49 -13.53 -11.11 -7.39
C GLY A 49 -14.37 -12.36 -7.18
N ASN A 50 -15.66 -12.31 -7.54
CA ASN A 50 -16.61 -13.41 -7.35
C ASN A 50 -16.72 -14.35 -8.58
N ASN A 51 -15.79 -14.22 -9.52
CA ASN A 51 -15.70 -15.02 -10.75
C ASN A 51 -14.27 -14.97 -11.29
N ASP A 52 -13.95 -15.89 -12.20
CA ASP A 52 -12.64 -15.98 -12.83
C ASP A 52 -12.26 -14.68 -13.55
N LEU A 53 -11.08 -14.16 -13.22
CA LEU A 53 -10.48 -13.00 -13.86
C LEU A 53 -9.72 -13.42 -15.11
N ASN A 54 -10.31 -13.15 -16.27
CA ASN A 54 -9.73 -13.44 -17.58
C ASN A 54 -8.98 -12.22 -18.11
N ILE A 55 -7.65 -12.29 -18.11
CA ILE A 55 -6.78 -11.26 -18.67
C ILE A 55 -6.27 -11.77 -20.02
N THR A 56 -6.63 -11.07 -21.09
CA THR A 56 -6.37 -11.48 -22.47
C THR A 56 -4.93 -11.21 -22.89
N ARG A 57 -4.36 -10.07 -22.50
CA ARG A 57 -2.96 -9.72 -22.74
C ARG A 57 -2.41 -8.88 -21.59
N VAL A 58 -1.10 -9.03 -21.35
CA VAL A 58 -0.35 -8.19 -20.40
C VAL A 58 0.95 -7.74 -21.05
N ALA A 59 1.34 -6.49 -20.80
CA ALA A 59 2.63 -5.96 -21.20
C ALA A 59 3.25 -5.13 -20.07
N VAL A 60 4.58 -5.09 -20.03
CA VAL A 60 5.34 -4.14 -19.20
C VAL A 60 6.22 -3.27 -20.07
N SER A 61 6.43 -2.03 -19.67
CA SER A 61 7.26 -1.06 -20.39
C SER A 61 7.84 -0.02 -19.45
N LEU A 62 8.75 0.82 -19.96
CA LEU A 62 9.25 1.98 -19.24
C LEU A 62 8.37 3.19 -19.57
N PRO A 63 7.88 3.97 -18.59
CA PRO A 63 7.18 5.22 -18.86
C PRO A 63 8.17 6.29 -19.31
N VAL A 64 7.68 7.21 -20.16
CA VAL A 64 8.48 8.38 -20.57
C VAL A 64 8.93 9.16 -19.33
N LYS A 65 10.22 9.50 -19.25
CA LYS A 65 10.85 10.26 -18.15
C LYS A 65 10.81 9.58 -16.78
N ASN A 66 10.59 8.26 -16.71
CA ASN A 66 10.50 7.54 -15.44
C ASN A 66 9.40 8.12 -14.52
N GLU A 67 8.29 8.59 -15.11
CA GLU A 67 7.22 9.30 -14.42
C GLU A 67 6.10 8.34 -13.99
N ALA A 68 5.71 8.41 -12.71
CA ALA A 68 4.52 7.70 -12.24
C ALA A 68 3.26 8.43 -12.71
N GLY A 69 2.22 7.67 -13.02
CA GLY A 69 1.00 8.21 -13.61
C GLY A 69 1.15 8.69 -15.05
N ALA A 70 2.14 8.17 -15.78
CA ALA A 70 2.34 8.51 -17.20
C ALA A 70 1.39 7.73 -18.12
N SER A 71 0.78 8.44 -19.08
CA SER A 71 0.02 7.82 -20.18
C SER A 71 0.90 7.33 -21.32
N ALA A 72 2.18 7.73 -21.34
CA ALA A 72 3.14 7.48 -22.41
C ALA A 72 4.27 6.54 -21.97
N ILE A 73 4.68 5.65 -22.87
CA ILE A 73 5.74 4.66 -22.66
C ILE A 73 6.92 4.91 -23.60
N GLU A 74 8.13 4.54 -23.25
CA GLU A 74 9.29 4.69 -24.13
C GLU A 74 9.15 3.75 -25.35
N VAL A 75 9.40 4.29 -26.55
CA VAL A 75 9.29 3.53 -27.80
C VAL A 75 10.25 2.35 -27.79
N GLY A 76 9.74 1.13 -28.01
CA GLY A 76 10.54 -0.09 -28.03
C GLY A 76 10.82 -0.71 -26.66
N SER A 77 10.36 -0.10 -25.55
CA SER A 77 10.52 -0.66 -24.20
C SER A 77 9.49 -1.75 -23.85
N SER A 78 8.41 -1.87 -24.63
CA SER A 78 7.32 -2.81 -24.36
C SER A 78 7.76 -4.28 -24.48
N LYS A 79 7.47 -5.05 -23.44
CA LYS A 79 7.69 -6.49 -23.34
C LYS A 79 6.36 -7.16 -23.05
N LYS A 80 6.04 -8.21 -23.82
CA LYS A 80 4.89 -9.07 -23.53
C LYS A 80 5.15 -9.85 -22.24
N VAL A 81 4.14 -9.96 -21.41
CA VAL A 81 4.18 -10.80 -20.21
C VAL A 81 3.44 -12.09 -20.50
N LEU A 82 4.06 -13.22 -20.15
CA LEU A 82 3.51 -14.55 -20.34
C LEU A 82 3.23 -15.21 -19.00
N PHE A 83 2.36 -16.21 -19.01
CA PHE A 83 2.01 -17.05 -17.86
C PHE A 83 2.13 -18.52 -18.28
N SER A 84 3.22 -19.18 -17.88
CA SER A 84 3.55 -20.54 -18.32
C SER A 84 3.55 -20.69 -19.85
N GLY A 85 4.11 -19.69 -20.54
CA GLY A 85 4.19 -19.59 -22.00
C GLY A 85 2.94 -19.05 -22.69
N SER A 86 1.83 -18.85 -21.96
CA SER A 86 0.58 -18.30 -22.51
C SER A 86 0.55 -16.77 -22.43
N PRO A 87 0.09 -16.04 -23.47
CA PRO A 87 -0.09 -14.59 -23.41
C PRO A 87 -1.33 -14.14 -22.61
N SER A 88 -2.22 -15.07 -22.28
CA SER A 88 -3.44 -14.85 -21.49
C SER A 88 -3.45 -15.73 -20.25
N ILE A 89 -4.19 -15.29 -19.23
CA ILE A 89 -4.37 -16.05 -17.98
C ILE A 89 -5.81 -15.93 -17.49
N SER A 90 -6.34 -17.03 -16.96
CA SER A 90 -7.55 -17.03 -16.13
C SER A 90 -7.13 -17.23 -14.68
N ILE A 91 -7.51 -16.30 -13.82
CA ILE A 91 -7.20 -16.32 -12.38
C ILE A 91 -8.49 -16.67 -11.65
N PRO A 92 -8.58 -17.85 -11.00
CA PRO A 92 -9.77 -18.24 -10.24
C PRO A 92 -10.19 -17.20 -9.20
N GLU A 93 -11.45 -17.21 -8.79
CA GLU A 93 -11.93 -16.48 -7.62
C GLU A 93 -11.01 -16.72 -6.39
N GLY A 94 -10.64 -15.64 -5.70
CA GLY A 94 -9.70 -15.69 -4.57
C GLY A 94 -8.24 -15.95 -4.97
N GLY A 95 -7.96 -16.09 -6.26
CA GLY A 95 -6.67 -16.53 -6.78
C GLY A 95 -5.61 -15.45 -6.96
N LEU A 96 -4.40 -15.92 -7.24
CA LEU A 96 -3.22 -15.12 -7.57
C LEU A 96 -2.49 -15.79 -8.73
N ALA A 97 -2.08 -15.02 -9.74
CA ALA A 97 -1.21 -15.47 -10.80
C ALA A 97 0.15 -14.81 -10.71
N VAL A 98 1.19 -15.55 -11.10
CA VAL A 98 2.57 -15.08 -11.21
C VAL A 98 3.00 -15.27 -12.66
N SER A 99 3.60 -14.24 -13.25
CA SER A 99 4.10 -14.32 -14.61
C SER A 99 5.35 -15.20 -14.73
N ASP A 100 5.66 -15.58 -15.98
CA ASP A 100 7.01 -16.00 -16.35
C ASP A 100 8.01 -14.85 -16.08
N PRO A 101 9.32 -15.14 -15.95
CA PRO A 101 10.33 -14.09 -15.83
C PRO A 101 10.36 -13.16 -17.05
N ILE A 102 10.59 -11.87 -16.80
CA ILE A 102 10.63 -10.82 -17.82
C ILE A 102 11.99 -10.12 -17.74
N GLU A 103 12.78 -10.22 -18.80
CA GLU A 103 14.02 -9.44 -18.94
C GLU A 103 13.69 -7.97 -19.23
N LEU A 104 13.80 -7.15 -18.20
CA LEU A 104 13.59 -5.71 -18.23
C LEU A 104 14.56 -5.10 -17.22
N PRO A 105 15.74 -4.62 -17.65
CA PRO A 105 16.71 -4.01 -16.76
C PRO A 105 16.12 -2.75 -16.11
N LEU A 106 16.08 -2.75 -14.78
CA LEU A 106 15.57 -1.66 -13.95
C LEU A 106 16.67 -1.19 -13.01
N GLU A 107 16.82 0.12 -12.93
CA GLU A 107 17.61 0.79 -11.90
C GLU A 107 16.79 1.05 -10.63
N PHE A 108 17.47 1.42 -9.55
CA PHE A 108 16.82 1.89 -8.32
C PHE A 108 15.79 2.99 -8.62
N ARG A 109 14.55 2.79 -8.17
CA ARG A 109 13.41 3.70 -8.39
C ARG A 109 12.97 3.88 -9.84
N SER A 110 13.28 2.91 -10.69
CA SER A 110 12.62 2.82 -11.98
C SER A 110 11.11 2.70 -11.77
N VAL A 111 10.34 3.40 -12.58
CA VAL A 111 8.91 3.25 -12.70
C VAL A 111 8.65 2.29 -13.84
N VAL A 112 7.76 1.33 -13.63
CA VAL A 112 7.35 0.34 -14.61
C VAL A 112 5.89 0.60 -14.95
N THR A 113 5.61 0.71 -16.24
CA THR A 113 4.25 0.70 -16.76
C THR A 113 3.78 -0.74 -16.92
N ILE A 114 2.61 -1.07 -16.38
CA ILE A 114 1.93 -2.36 -16.50
C ILE A 114 0.63 -2.10 -17.26
N ASP A 115 0.54 -2.69 -18.44
CA ASP A 115 -0.66 -2.63 -19.28
C ASP A 115 -1.41 -3.97 -19.25
N LEU A 116 -2.72 -3.92 -19.04
CA LEU A 116 -3.62 -5.08 -19.03
C LEU A 116 -4.70 -4.89 -20.08
N TYR A 117 -5.00 -5.91 -20.88
CA TYR A 117 -6.18 -5.94 -21.76
C TYR A 117 -7.15 -7.03 -21.33
N LEU A 118 -8.41 -6.64 -21.12
CA LEU A 118 -9.50 -7.54 -20.79
C LEU A 118 -10.53 -7.46 -21.92
N GLU A 119 -10.56 -8.48 -22.78
CA GLU A 119 -11.54 -8.54 -23.88
C GLU A 119 -12.97 -8.69 -23.33
N GLN A 120 -13.16 -9.59 -22.37
CA GLN A 120 -14.47 -9.87 -21.77
C GLN A 120 -14.78 -8.99 -20.55
N GLY A 121 -13.76 -8.33 -19.97
CA GLY A 121 -13.87 -7.65 -18.68
C GLY A 121 -13.96 -8.63 -17.49
N GLN A 122 -14.09 -8.06 -16.30
CA GLN A 122 -14.40 -8.81 -15.08
C GLN A 122 -15.91 -8.77 -14.85
N GLY A 123 -16.56 -9.92 -14.69
CA GLY A 123 -18.00 -9.97 -14.50
C GLY A 123 -18.45 -9.35 -13.17
N GLY A 124 -19.52 -8.56 -13.19
CA GLY A 124 -20.02 -7.84 -12.02
C GLY A 124 -19.08 -6.71 -11.56
N SER A 125 -19.27 -6.26 -10.33
CA SER A 125 -18.57 -5.09 -9.76
C SER A 125 -17.66 -5.42 -8.57
N ALA A 126 -17.63 -6.68 -8.13
CA ALA A 126 -16.69 -7.12 -7.10
C ALA A 126 -15.35 -7.41 -7.78
N ILE A 127 -14.39 -6.50 -7.65
CA ILE A 127 -13.06 -6.61 -8.24
C ILE A 127 -11.97 -6.35 -7.23
N THR A 128 -10.78 -6.88 -7.54
CA THR A 128 -9.55 -6.61 -6.78
C THR A 128 -8.86 -5.35 -7.32
N GLY A 129 -8.44 -4.47 -6.42
CA GLY A 129 -7.66 -3.28 -6.77
C GLY A 129 -6.98 -2.71 -5.54
N HIS A 130 -6.53 -1.47 -5.66
CA HIS A 130 -5.93 -0.73 -4.57
C HIS A 130 -6.27 0.75 -4.74
N PRO A 131 -7.41 1.20 -4.18
CA PRO A 131 -7.87 2.59 -4.32
C PRO A 131 -6.93 3.63 -3.69
N GLY A 132 -6.06 3.18 -2.77
CA GLY A 132 -5.04 3.98 -2.10
C GLY A 132 -3.78 4.25 -2.91
N SER A 133 -3.68 3.80 -4.17
CA SER A 133 -2.42 3.77 -4.93
C SER A 133 -1.76 5.12 -5.22
N ARG A 134 -2.46 6.25 -5.01
CA ARG A 134 -2.02 7.64 -5.29
C ARG A 134 -1.25 7.79 -6.60
N THR A 135 -1.66 7.02 -7.60
CA THR A 135 -1.02 6.98 -8.89
C THR A 135 -2.12 6.97 -9.94
N THR A 136 -2.02 7.88 -10.90
CA THR A 136 -2.94 7.95 -12.03
C THR A 136 -2.80 6.68 -12.88
N SER A 137 -3.91 6.01 -13.12
CA SER A 137 -4.04 4.93 -14.08
C SER A 137 -4.96 5.40 -15.21
N PHE A 138 -4.69 4.94 -16.42
CA PHE A 138 -5.47 5.27 -17.61
C PHE A 138 -6.23 4.06 -18.11
N MET A 139 -7.32 4.31 -18.84
CA MET A 139 -8.13 3.29 -19.47
C MET A 139 -8.52 3.71 -20.88
N ALA A 140 -8.44 2.77 -21.81
CA ALA A 140 -8.81 2.96 -23.21
C ALA A 140 -9.63 1.76 -23.71
N LEU A 141 -10.54 1.99 -24.66
CA LEU A 141 -11.31 0.92 -25.30
C LEU A 141 -10.44 0.16 -26.32
N GLY A 142 -10.66 -1.15 -26.41
CA GLY A 142 -9.91 -2.05 -27.28
C GLY A 142 -8.54 -2.43 -26.73
N ASP A 143 -7.83 -3.25 -27.50
CA ASP A 143 -6.46 -3.66 -27.23
C ASP A 143 -5.48 -2.58 -27.73
N THR A 144 -4.91 -1.83 -26.78
CA THR A 144 -4.08 -0.64 -27.05
C THR A 144 -2.71 -0.69 -26.38
N LEU A 145 -2.30 -1.87 -25.90
CA LEU A 145 -1.06 -2.11 -25.13
C LEU A 145 0.20 -1.63 -25.86
N ASP A 146 0.23 -1.76 -27.18
CA ASP A 146 1.39 -1.39 -28.00
C ASP A 146 1.40 0.10 -28.39
N GLN A 147 0.41 0.88 -27.97
CA GLN A 147 0.36 2.31 -28.26
C GLN A 147 1.30 3.10 -27.35
N HIS A 148 2.14 3.91 -27.98
CA HIS A 148 3.11 4.76 -27.31
C HIS A 148 2.49 5.70 -26.28
N ASN A 149 1.33 6.29 -26.57
CA ASN A 149 0.68 7.24 -25.67
C ASN A 149 -0.84 7.18 -25.82
N TRP A 150 -1.56 7.28 -24.71
CA TRP A 150 -3.01 7.31 -24.66
C TRP A 150 -3.52 8.73 -24.47
N THR A 151 -3.78 9.41 -25.59
CA THR A 151 -4.22 10.84 -25.61
C THR A 151 -5.57 11.06 -26.28
N SER A 152 -6.27 9.99 -26.68
CA SER A 152 -7.60 10.11 -27.28
C SER A 152 -8.58 10.71 -26.27
N SER A 153 -9.57 11.46 -26.74
CA SER A 153 -10.64 12.01 -25.90
C SER A 153 -11.51 10.95 -25.21
N SER A 154 -11.43 9.69 -25.67
CA SER A 154 -12.11 8.55 -25.06
C SER A 154 -11.31 7.88 -23.93
N VAL A 155 -10.07 8.31 -23.69
CA VAL A 155 -9.24 7.81 -22.58
C VAL A 155 -9.78 8.39 -21.29
N ALA A 156 -10.03 7.53 -20.31
CA ALA A 156 -10.35 7.96 -18.96
C ALA A 156 -9.16 7.70 -18.02
N SER A 157 -9.21 8.30 -16.84
CA SER A 157 -8.21 8.09 -15.80
C SER A 157 -8.83 8.10 -14.41
N THR A 158 -8.16 7.44 -13.47
CA THR A 158 -8.46 7.50 -12.03
C THR A 158 -7.18 7.29 -11.21
N GLU A 159 -7.22 7.55 -9.92
CA GLU A 159 -6.07 7.44 -9.01
C GLU A 159 -6.06 6.11 -8.23
N HIS A 160 -6.20 5.00 -8.95
CA HIS A 160 -6.32 3.65 -8.38
C HIS A 160 -5.50 2.65 -9.17
N TRP A 161 -5.02 1.60 -8.51
CA TRP A 161 -4.58 0.39 -9.20
C TRP A 161 -5.70 -0.66 -9.23
N TYR A 162 -5.68 -1.51 -10.25
CA TYR A 162 -6.61 -2.62 -10.46
C TYR A 162 -5.82 -3.88 -10.80
N PHE A 163 -6.17 -4.99 -10.15
CA PHE A 163 -5.63 -6.34 -10.33
C PHE A 163 -4.12 -6.53 -10.06
N ILE A 164 -3.30 -5.47 -9.98
CA ILE A 164 -1.88 -5.60 -9.67
C ILE A 164 -1.70 -5.87 -8.18
N SER A 165 -0.89 -6.89 -7.86
CA SER A 165 -0.55 -7.27 -6.48
C SER A 165 0.89 -6.91 -6.14
N ALA A 166 1.85 -7.29 -6.99
CA ALA A 166 3.27 -7.02 -6.77
C ALA A 166 4.10 -7.06 -8.05
N ILE A 167 5.27 -6.44 -8.00
CA ILE A 167 6.38 -6.65 -8.93
C ILE A 167 7.56 -7.21 -8.11
N GLU A 168 8.17 -8.29 -8.58
CA GLU A 168 9.26 -8.97 -7.89
C GLU A 168 10.50 -8.92 -8.76
N GLY A 169 11.63 -8.47 -8.21
CA GLY A 169 12.92 -8.53 -8.89
C GLY A 169 13.67 -9.82 -8.55
N ARG A 170 14.36 -10.40 -9.52
CA ARG A 170 15.37 -11.43 -9.27
C ARG A 170 16.64 -10.75 -8.76
N LEU A 171 16.88 -10.87 -7.46
CA LEU A 171 18.02 -10.26 -6.78
C LEU A 171 19.00 -11.32 -6.26
N ASP A 172 20.21 -10.89 -5.94
CA ASP A 172 21.18 -11.73 -5.25
C ASP A 172 20.74 -12.02 -3.80
N THR A 173 21.37 -13.01 -3.17
CA THR A 173 21.07 -13.42 -1.79
C THR A 173 21.55 -12.43 -0.73
N SER A 174 22.24 -11.35 -1.11
CA SER A 174 22.60 -10.25 -0.21
C SER A 174 21.48 -9.21 -0.09
N SER A 175 20.44 -9.33 -0.91
CA SER A 175 19.24 -8.50 -0.85
C SER A 175 18.16 -9.12 0.04
N SER A 176 17.38 -8.27 0.70
CA SER A 176 16.27 -8.69 1.55
C SER A 176 15.11 -7.70 1.48
N SER A 177 14.02 -8.00 2.17
CA SER A 177 12.80 -7.20 2.19
C SER A 177 12.40 -6.82 3.63
N PHE A 178 11.84 -5.62 3.76
CA PHE A 178 11.23 -5.08 4.96
C PHE A 178 9.72 -4.87 4.72
N ALA A 179 8.87 -5.67 5.35
CA ALA A 179 7.42 -5.61 5.17
C ALA A 179 6.74 -4.70 6.20
N ILE A 180 5.84 -3.82 5.74
CA ILE A 180 5.13 -2.87 6.59
C ILE A 180 3.63 -3.16 6.53
N VAL A 181 3.07 -3.63 7.64
CA VAL A 181 1.62 -3.75 7.84
C VAL A 181 1.11 -2.43 8.41
N GLY A 182 0.11 -1.83 7.77
CA GLY A 182 -0.44 -0.57 8.25
C GLY A 182 -1.75 -0.14 7.60
N ASP A 183 -2.16 1.08 7.93
CA ASP A 183 -3.40 1.72 7.46
C ASP A 183 -3.16 2.85 6.43
N SER A 184 -4.14 3.75 6.26
CA SER A 184 -4.11 4.90 5.35
C SER A 184 -2.88 5.80 5.52
N ILE A 185 -2.31 5.89 6.73
CA ILE A 185 -1.17 6.77 7.00
C ILE A 185 0.09 6.21 6.32
N THR A 186 0.25 4.89 6.35
CA THR A 186 1.36 4.19 5.66
C THR A 186 1.09 3.99 4.18
N ASP A 187 -0.16 3.70 3.83
CA ASP A 187 -0.64 3.61 2.45
C ASP A 187 -0.41 4.93 1.68
N GLY A 188 -0.35 6.05 2.42
CA GLY A 188 0.13 7.33 1.92
C GLY A 188 -0.97 8.35 1.65
N ARG A 189 -2.12 8.26 2.32
CA ARG A 189 -3.11 9.34 2.28
C ARG A 189 -2.49 10.63 2.82
N GLY A 190 -2.69 11.73 2.09
CA GLY A 190 -2.06 13.04 2.36
C GLY A 190 -0.72 13.25 1.63
N SER A 191 -0.13 12.20 1.03
CA SER A 191 1.00 12.33 0.10
C SER A 191 0.54 12.88 -1.27
N THR A 192 1.48 13.26 -2.12
CA THR A 192 1.20 13.86 -3.43
C THR A 192 0.99 12.79 -4.49
N THR A 193 -0.15 12.83 -5.19
CA THR A 193 -0.43 11.94 -6.33
C THR A 193 0.73 11.97 -7.34
N ASN A 194 1.14 10.79 -7.83
CA ASN A 194 2.23 10.55 -8.78
C ASN A 194 3.65 10.92 -8.28
N ALA A 195 3.82 11.38 -7.05
CA ALA A 195 5.14 11.83 -6.58
C ALA A 195 5.99 10.74 -5.91
N ASN A 196 5.38 9.62 -5.50
CA ASN A 196 6.04 8.57 -4.68
C ASN A 196 6.80 9.20 -3.49
N ASN A 197 6.06 9.97 -2.68
CA ASN A 197 6.57 10.70 -1.52
C ASN A 197 5.84 10.32 -0.23
N ARG A 198 5.36 9.08 -0.14
CA ARG A 198 4.89 8.47 1.11
C ARG A 198 6.08 8.21 2.02
N TRP A 199 5.87 8.11 3.33
CA TRP A 199 6.99 7.86 4.24
C TRP A 199 7.80 6.59 3.90
N PRO A 200 7.23 5.46 3.43
CA PRO A 200 8.02 4.31 3.00
C PRO A 200 8.87 4.59 1.76
N ASP A 201 8.33 5.33 0.77
CA ASP A 201 9.08 5.74 -0.43
C ASP A 201 10.29 6.61 -0.05
N LEU A 202 10.08 7.55 0.88
CA LEU A 202 11.11 8.45 1.39
C LEU A 202 12.16 7.70 2.21
N LEU A 203 11.75 6.70 3.00
CA LEU A 203 12.64 5.84 3.76
C LEU A 203 13.51 4.98 2.83
N GLN A 204 12.94 4.37 1.79
CA GLN A 204 13.69 3.59 0.80
C GLN A 204 14.82 4.42 0.17
N ARG A 205 14.56 5.70 -0.15
CA ARG A 205 15.58 6.63 -0.65
C ARG A 205 16.71 6.85 0.33
N ARG A 206 16.38 7.01 1.60
CA ARG A 206 17.37 7.20 2.66
C ARG A 206 18.17 5.93 2.89
N MET A 207 17.52 4.77 2.99
CA MET A 207 18.16 3.46 3.17
C MET A 207 19.19 3.17 2.07
N ARG A 208 18.93 3.57 0.82
CA ARG A 208 19.88 3.42 -0.29
C ARG A 208 21.20 4.17 -0.11
N GLN A 209 21.23 5.21 0.73
CA GLN A 209 22.45 6.00 1.02
C GLN A 209 23.31 5.38 2.14
N HIS A 210 22.92 4.23 2.69
CA HIS A 210 23.63 3.57 3.78
C HIS A 210 23.87 2.09 3.45
N ASP A 211 25.13 1.67 3.41
CA ASP A 211 25.54 0.33 2.96
C ASP A 211 24.78 -0.80 3.66
N ALA A 212 24.59 -0.71 4.98
CA ALA A 212 23.89 -1.72 5.78
C ALA A 212 22.41 -1.92 5.39
N THR A 213 21.80 -0.94 4.73
CA THR A 213 20.38 -0.96 4.35
C THR A 213 20.16 -0.83 2.84
N ALA A 214 21.23 -0.69 2.05
CA ALA A 214 21.14 -0.32 0.64
C ALA A 214 20.52 -1.40 -0.26
N ASN A 215 20.50 -2.64 0.23
CA ASN A 215 19.96 -3.82 -0.45
C ASN A 215 18.66 -4.34 0.20
N ILE A 216 18.03 -3.55 1.06
CA ILE A 216 16.72 -3.89 1.66
C ILE A 216 15.61 -3.18 0.87
N ALA A 217 14.71 -3.95 0.27
CA ALA A 217 13.50 -3.45 -0.38
C ALA A 217 12.38 -3.25 0.64
N ILE A 218 11.63 -2.15 0.53
CA ILE A 218 10.45 -1.92 1.36
C ILE A 218 9.21 -2.45 0.66
N LEU A 219 8.46 -3.31 1.34
CA LEU A 219 7.15 -3.79 0.91
C LEU A 219 6.08 -3.05 1.71
N ASN A 220 5.42 -2.09 1.07
CA ASN A 220 4.30 -1.39 1.67
C ASN A 220 3.02 -2.22 1.53
N GLU A 221 2.68 -2.94 2.61
CA GLU A 221 1.46 -3.75 2.69
C GLU A 221 0.36 -3.04 3.49
N ALA A 222 0.32 -1.71 3.42
CA ALA A 222 -0.72 -0.92 4.05
C ALA A 222 -1.98 -0.79 3.18
N ALA A 223 -3.09 -0.41 3.82
CA ALA A 223 -4.32 -0.04 3.13
C ALA A 223 -5.09 1.04 3.86
N GLY A 224 -5.67 1.96 3.08
CA GLY A 224 -6.66 2.88 3.58
C GLY A 224 -7.74 2.20 4.43
N GLY A 225 -8.04 2.77 5.60
CA GLY A 225 -9.09 2.28 6.49
C GLY A 225 -8.85 0.90 7.12
N ASN A 226 -7.66 0.30 6.97
CA ASN A 226 -7.38 -1.00 7.55
C ASN A 226 -7.37 -0.96 9.08
N ARG A 227 -7.74 -2.09 9.69
CA ARG A 227 -7.84 -2.27 11.13
C ARG A 227 -7.15 -3.56 11.52
N ILE A 228 -6.70 -3.62 12.77
CA ILE A 228 -6.06 -4.81 13.33
C ILE A 228 -7.08 -5.91 13.58
N LEU A 229 -8.24 -5.57 14.15
CA LEU A 229 -9.18 -6.55 14.71
C LEU A 229 -10.36 -6.92 13.78
N HIS A 230 -10.76 -6.03 12.87
CA HIS A 230 -12.00 -6.18 12.11
C HIS A 230 -11.86 -5.74 10.66
N ASP A 231 -12.41 -6.50 9.72
CA ASP A 231 -12.39 -6.14 8.31
C ASP A 231 -13.05 -4.77 8.07
N SER A 232 -12.49 -3.97 7.17
CA SER A 232 -13.06 -2.69 6.75
C SER A 232 -12.90 -2.55 5.23
N LEU A 233 -12.14 -1.56 4.75
CA LEU A 233 -11.78 -1.47 3.33
C LEU A 233 -10.81 -2.58 2.88
N GLY A 234 -10.42 -3.46 3.80
CA GLY A 234 -9.66 -4.67 3.54
C GLY A 234 -9.71 -5.62 4.74
N PRO A 235 -9.18 -6.85 4.60
CA PRO A 235 -9.10 -7.83 5.68
C PRO A 235 -8.31 -7.31 6.87
N ASN A 236 -8.70 -7.69 8.08
CA ASN A 236 -8.03 -7.27 9.31
C ASN A 236 -6.56 -7.76 9.37
N ALA A 237 -5.69 -6.99 10.03
CA ALA A 237 -4.25 -7.28 10.12
C ALA A 237 -3.95 -8.68 10.71
N VAL A 238 -4.71 -9.12 11.72
CA VAL A 238 -4.56 -10.45 12.34
C VAL A 238 -4.75 -11.55 11.30
N SER A 239 -5.73 -11.42 10.40
CA SER A 239 -6.00 -12.42 9.37
C SER A 239 -4.98 -12.43 8.23
N ARG A 240 -4.37 -11.28 7.90
CA ARG A 240 -3.54 -11.12 6.69
C ARG A 240 -2.04 -11.13 6.93
N VAL A 241 -1.56 -11.07 8.18
CA VAL A 241 -0.11 -10.97 8.46
C VAL A 241 0.70 -12.09 7.79
N ASP A 242 0.19 -13.33 7.73
CA ASP A 242 0.92 -14.43 7.10
C ASP A 242 1.07 -14.21 5.59
N ARG A 243 0.04 -13.68 4.94
CA ARG A 243 0.07 -13.35 3.51
C ARG A 243 0.99 -12.17 3.23
N ASP A 244 0.92 -11.13 4.07
CA ASP A 244 1.56 -9.84 3.81
C ASP A 244 2.98 -9.74 4.39
N VAL A 245 3.38 -10.69 5.22
CA VAL A 245 4.73 -10.79 5.77
C VAL A 245 5.36 -12.13 5.42
N LEU A 246 4.80 -13.24 5.91
CA LEU A 246 5.46 -14.55 5.85
C LEU A 246 5.52 -15.15 4.43
N ALA A 247 4.53 -14.84 3.59
CA ALA A 247 4.45 -15.33 2.21
C ALA A 247 5.15 -14.42 1.19
N GLN A 248 5.72 -13.29 1.64
CA GLN A 248 6.44 -12.36 0.77
C GLN A 248 7.91 -12.77 0.59
N PRO A 249 8.48 -12.60 -0.61
CA PRO A 249 9.84 -13.03 -0.89
C PRO A 249 10.87 -12.20 -0.12
N GLY A 250 11.85 -12.88 0.47
CA GLY A 250 13.05 -12.27 1.04
C GLY A 250 12.80 -11.44 2.30
N VAL A 251 11.63 -11.52 2.93
CA VAL A 251 11.35 -10.77 4.17
C VAL A 251 12.31 -11.19 5.28
N GLN A 252 13.11 -10.24 5.74
CA GLN A 252 13.99 -10.39 6.90
C GLN A 252 13.60 -9.46 8.04
N TYR A 253 12.78 -8.44 7.79
CA TYR A 253 12.29 -7.52 8.81
C TYR A 253 10.81 -7.23 8.55
N ALA A 254 10.05 -6.97 9.61
CA ALA A 254 8.67 -6.54 9.46
C ALA A 254 8.29 -5.51 10.52
N MET A 255 7.27 -4.71 10.24
CA MET A 255 6.72 -3.78 11.22
C MET A 255 5.21 -3.66 11.12
N ILE A 256 4.61 -3.15 12.20
CA ILE A 256 3.22 -2.71 12.22
C ILE A 256 3.11 -1.23 12.61
N PHE A 257 2.38 -0.47 11.80
CA PHE A 257 1.94 0.88 12.09
C PHE A 257 0.45 1.01 11.75
N GLU A 258 -0.39 0.64 12.73
CA GLU A 258 -1.83 0.50 12.56
C GLU A 258 -2.55 0.71 13.91
N GLY A 259 -3.89 0.61 13.93
CA GLY A 259 -4.71 0.65 15.15
C GLY A 259 -5.48 1.96 15.33
N VAL A 260 -5.19 3.00 14.52
CA VAL A 260 -5.93 4.27 14.60
C VAL A 260 -7.41 4.09 14.22
N ASN A 261 -7.68 3.27 13.21
CA ASN A 261 -9.03 3.00 12.74
C ASN A 261 -9.82 2.11 13.71
N ASP A 262 -9.16 1.19 14.44
CA ASP A 262 -9.78 0.41 15.51
C ASP A 262 -10.31 1.34 16.61
N ILE A 263 -9.47 2.25 17.10
CA ILE A 263 -9.84 3.25 18.13
C ILE A 263 -10.90 4.23 17.59
N GLY A 264 -10.68 4.73 16.37
CA GLY A 264 -11.50 5.75 15.72
C GLY A 264 -12.91 5.28 15.35
N VAL A 265 -13.09 4.01 14.98
CA VAL A 265 -14.40 3.43 14.68
C VAL A 265 -15.13 2.96 15.95
N ALA A 266 -14.39 2.54 16.98
CA ALA A 266 -14.99 2.15 18.26
C ALA A 266 -15.78 3.32 18.90
N GLY A 267 -16.85 2.97 19.64
CA GLY A 267 -17.71 3.94 20.31
C GLY A 267 -16.89 4.87 21.24
N PRO A 268 -17.19 6.19 21.29
CA PRO A 268 -16.41 7.17 22.05
C PRO A 268 -16.80 7.21 23.55
N ASN A 269 -17.10 6.05 24.14
CA ASN A 269 -17.43 5.91 25.57
C ASN A 269 -16.39 5.02 26.26
N GLU A 270 -16.24 5.18 27.58
CA GLU A 270 -15.21 4.49 28.38
C GLU A 270 -15.25 2.97 28.21
N GLN A 271 -16.45 2.36 28.19
CA GLN A 271 -16.59 0.90 28.08
C GLN A 271 -16.06 0.39 26.73
N SER A 272 -16.55 0.95 25.62
CA SER A 272 -16.11 0.55 24.27
C SER A 272 -14.61 0.83 24.05
N GLN A 273 -14.12 1.95 24.58
CA GLN A 273 -12.71 2.33 24.49
C GLN A 273 -11.80 1.45 25.35
N LYS A 274 -12.28 1.01 26.52
CA LYS A 274 -11.59 0.00 27.31
C LYS A 274 -11.51 -1.33 26.56
N GLU A 275 -12.63 -1.82 26.04
CA GLU A 275 -12.70 -3.08 25.30
C GLU A 275 -11.78 -3.10 24.09
N ILE A 276 -11.85 -2.09 23.21
CA ILE A 276 -11.03 -2.05 21.99
C ILE A 276 -9.53 -1.96 22.32
N GLY A 277 -9.17 -1.17 23.34
CA GLY A 277 -7.77 -1.08 23.76
C GLY A 277 -7.25 -2.40 24.32
N ASP A 278 -8.05 -3.14 25.08
CA ASP A 278 -7.65 -4.45 25.65
C ASP A 278 -7.45 -5.48 24.52
N GLN A 279 -8.35 -5.49 23.52
CA GLN A 279 -8.24 -6.35 22.35
C GLN A 279 -7.03 -6.02 21.48
N LEU A 280 -6.73 -4.72 21.29
CA LEU A 280 -5.56 -4.29 20.53
C LEU A 280 -4.25 -4.80 21.15
N LEU A 281 -4.11 -4.74 22.48
CA LEU A 281 -2.87 -5.20 23.14
C LEU A 281 -2.66 -6.70 22.90
N VAL A 282 -3.72 -7.51 23.00
CA VAL A 282 -3.67 -8.95 22.71
C VAL A 282 -3.35 -9.20 21.24
N ALA A 283 -3.98 -8.47 20.31
CA ALA A 283 -3.74 -8.64 18.89
C ALA A 283 -2.29 -8.31 18.50
N TYR A 284 -1.71 -7.23 19.04
CA TYR A 284 -0.29 -6.93 18.86
C TYR A 284 0.61 -8.08 19.31
N GLN A 285 0.34 -8.66 20.48
CA GLN A 285 1.11 -9.82 20.98
C GLN A 285 0.98 -11.05 20.08
N GLN A 286 -0.22 -11.33 19.57
CA GLN A 286 -0.45 -12.47 18.68
C GLN A 286 0.24 -12.30 17.33
N ILE A 287 0.17 -11.10 16.75
CA ILE A 287 0.86 -10.77 15.50
C ILE A 287 2.38 -10.88 15.69
N ALA A 288 2.92 -10.24 16.75
CA ALA A 288 4.34 -10.31 17.06
C ALA A 288 4.82 -11.75 17.27
N THR A 289 4.10 -12.54 18.08
CA THR A 289 4.39 -13.96 18.30
C THR A 289 4.51 -14.73 16.98
N ARG A 290 3.61 -14.53 16.02
CA ARG A 290 3.63 -15.24 14.73
C ARG A 290 4.82 -14.84 13.86
N VAL A 291 5.10 -13.54 13.76
CA VAL A 291 6.20 -13.03 12.95
C VAL A 291 7.56 -13.42 13.55
N GLN A 292 7.72 -13.26 14.85
CA GLN A 292 8.94 -13.63 15.57
C GLN A 292 9.17 -15.14 15.61
N ALA A 293 8.12 -15.95 15.65
CA ALA A 293 8.25 -17.41 15.53
C ALA A 293 8.81 -17.85 14.17
N ALA A 294 8.69 -17.03 13.13
CA ALA A 294 9.34 -17.24 11.83
C ALA A 294 10.79 -16.71 11.80
N GLY A 295 11.32 -16.20 12.94
CA GLY A 295 12.67 -15.65 13.03
C GLY A 295 12.82 -14.24 12.45
N ILE A 296 11.70 -13.54 12.19
CA ILE A 296 11.70 -12.20 11.62
C ILE A 296 11.57 -11.18 12.77
N PRO A 297 12.55 -10.27 12.96
CA PRO A 297 12.41 -9.14 13.87
C PRO A 297 11.19 -8.30 13.51
N PHE A 298 10.35 -8.01 14.51
CA PHE A 298 9.09 -7.32 14.35
C PHE A 298 9.07 -5.99 15.11
N PHE A 299 8.92 -4.89 14.36
CA PHE A 299 8.94 -3.54 14.90
C PHE A 299 7.53 -2.98 15.11
N GLY A 300 7.36 -2.17 16.15
CA GLY A 300 6.09 -1.49 16.44
C GLY A 300 6.22 0.02 16.32
N ALA A 301 5.30 0.68 15.62
CA ALA A 301 5.21 2.13 15.60
C ALA A 301 4.04 2.64 16.46
N THR A 302 4.26 3.69 17.24
CA THR A 302 3.20 4.34 18.01
C THR A 302 2.16 4.99 17.10
N ILE A 303 0.88 4.89 17.47
CA ILE A 303 -0.25 5.50 16.79
C ILE A 303 -0.14 7.03 16.88
N THR A 304 -0.14 7.71 15.73
CA THR A 304 -0.03 9.18 15.64
C THR A 304 -1.29 9.88 16.15
N PRO A 305 -1.19 11.16 16.53
CA PRO A 305 -2.34 11.93 17.01
C PRO A 305 -3.49 12.05 15.98
N PHE A 306 -4.72 12.19 16.49
CA PHE A 306 -5.94 12.38 15.68
C PHE A 306 -6.94 13.38 16.30
N GLY A 307 -6.48 14.16 17.27
CA GLY A 307 -7.26 15.20 17.93
C GLY A 307 -7.33 16.45 17.08
N THR A 308 -8.41 17.20 17.25
CA THR A 308 -8.66 18.45 16.54
C THR A 308 -8.78 19.60 17.52
N SER A 309 -8.18 20.74 17.16
CA SER A 309 -8.35 21.99 17.92
C SER A 309 -9.83 22.42 17.96
N PRO A 310 -10.33 22.92 19.11
CA PRO A 310 -11.67 23.51 19.20
C PRO A 310 -11.91 24.68 18.24
N ASP A 311 -10.84 25.36 17.79
CA ASP A 311 -10.92 26.51 16.88
C ASP A 311 -10.90 26.11 15.39
N SER A 312 -10.84 24.80 15.08
CA SER A 312 -10.81 24.29 13.72
C SER A 312 -12.18 24.42 13.03
N ASN A 313 -12.17 24.69 11.72
CA ASN A 313 -13.37 24.71 10.87
C ASN A 313 -13.83 23.31 10.43
N TYR A 314 -13.04 22.27 10.70
CA TYR A 314 -13.34 20.87 10.46
C TYR A 314 -12.99 20.08 11.70
N THR A 315 -13.91 19.26 12.20
CA THR A 315 -13.67 18.35 13.34
C THR A 315 -13.42 16.94 12.81
N GLN A 316 -12.23 16.39 13.06
CA GLN A 316 -11.92 15.00 12.74
C GLN A 316 -12.87 14.06 13.49
N PRO A 317 -13.63 13.19 12.79
CA PRO A 317 -14.50 12.20 13.42
C PRO A 317 -13.86 11.35 14.53
N TYR A 318 -12.54 11.12 14.49
CA TYR A 318 -11.82 10.36 15.52
C TYR A 318 -11.50 11.18 16.77
N SER A 319 -11.53 12.52 16.70
CA SER A 319 -11.20 13.42 17.81
C SER A 319 -12.19 13.26 18.97
N ASN A 320 -11.74 12.63 20.05
CA ASN A 320 -12.52 12.44 21.27
C ASN A 320 -11.59 12.15 22.46
N VAL A 321 -11.95 12.63 23.65
CA VAL A 321 -11.15 12.48 24.88
C VAL A 321 -10.97 11.02 25.30
N GLU A 322 -12.01 10.18 25.21
CA GLU A 322 -11.91 8.75 25.56
C GLU A 322 -11.06 7.98 24.55
N ARG A 323 -11.17 8.31 23.26
CA ARG A 323 -10.30 7.75 22.21
C ARG A 323 -8.84 8.12 22.41
N GLU A 324 -8.55 9.37 22.80
CA GLU A 324 -7.19 9.81 23.11
C GLU A 324 -6.61 9.06 24.32
N LYS A 325 -7.41 8.84 25.38
CA LYS A 325 -6.98 8.00 26.51
C LYS A 325 -6.61 6.59 26.06
N THR A 326 -7.39 5.98 25.16
CA THR A 326 -7.07 4.66 24.59
C THR A 326 -5.80 4.71 23.76
N ARG A 327 -5.63 5.71 22.89
CA ARG A 327 -4.42 5.88 22.08
C ARG A 327 -3.17 5.98 22.95
N GLN A 328 -3.22 6.78 24.01
CA GLN A 328 -2.10 6.90 24.96
C GLN A 328 -1.81 5.58 25.68
N ARG A 329 -2.85 4.83 26.09
CA ARG A 329 -2.70 3.50 26.69
C ARG A 329 -2.02 2.52 25.73
N VAL A 330 -2.49 2.45 24.48
CA VAL A 330 -1.92 1.58 23.44
C VAL A 330 -0.48 2.00 23.11
N ASN A 331 -0.19 3.29 22.98
CA ASN A 331 1.17 3.77 22.74
C ASN A 331 2.11 3.50 23.91
N THR A 332 1.62 3.58 25.15
CA THR A 332 2.40 3.18 26.34
C THR A 332 2.76 1.70 26.28
N PHE A 333 1.81 0.84 25.88
CA PHE A 333 2.08 -0.57 25.66
C PHE A 333 3.11 -0.80 24.55
N ILE A 334 2.96 -0.14 23.39
CA ILE A 334 3.92 -0.26 22.27
C ILE A 334 5.34 0.10 22.73
N ARG A 335 5.50 1.19 23.51
CA ARG A 335 6.80 1.66 24.00
C ARG A 335 7.46 0.76 25.04
N HIS A 336 6.68 0.08 25.88
CA HIS A 336 7.21 -0.49 27.13
C HIS A 336 6.92 -1.97 27.36
N SER A 337 6.12 -2.62 26.52
CA SER A 337 5.73 -4.02 26.70
C SER A 337 6.86 -5.02 26.48
N GLY A 338 7.87 -4.67 25.69
CA GLY A 338 8.90 -5.60 25.24
C GLY A 338 8.42 -6.60 24.18
N VAL A 339 7.24 -6.36 23.58
CA VAL A 339 6.67 -7.24 22.54
C VAL A 339 7.38 -7.09 21.21
N PHE A 340 7.87 -5.89 20.89
CA PHE A 340 8.53 -5.58 19.63
C PHE A 340 10.04 -5.56 19.79
N ASP A 341 10.76 -6.02 18.77
CA ASP A 341 12.23 -6.04 18.73
C ASP A 341 12.80 -4.61 18.61
N ALA A 342 12.03 -3.68 18.03
CA ALA A 342 12.31 -2.25 18.05
C ALA A 342 11.00 -1.45 18.06
N VAL A 343 11.05 -0.24 18.63
CA VAL A 343 9.91 0.68 18.69
C VAL A 343 10.24 1.99 18.01
N LEU A 344 9.33 2.45 17.15
CA LEU A 344 9.40 3.74 16.46
C LEU A 344 8.33 4.68 17.01
N ASP A 345 8.77 5.77 17.66
CA ASP A 345 7.87 6.73 18.30
C ASP A 345 7.37 7.81 17.32
N PHE A 346 6.63 7.39 16.29
CA PHE A 346 6.04 8.29 15.30
C PHE A 346 5.09 9.32 15.90
N ASP A 347 4.43 9.02 17.02
CA ASP A 347 3.63 9.99 17.80
C ASP A 347 4.49 11.19 18.19
N ARG A 348 5.66 10.96 18.79
CA ARG A 348 6.57 12.03 19.19
C ARG A 348 7.09 12.84 18.00
N VAL A 349 7.27 12.21 16.83
CA VAL A 349 7.79 12.87 15.62
C VAL A 349 6.82 13.92 15.09
N VAL A 350 5.53 13.62 15.07
CA VAL A 350 4.54 14.43 14.33
C VAL A 350 3.58 15.22 15.21
N ARG A 351 3.50 14.95 16.51
CA ARG A 351 2.59 15.65 17.41
C ARG A 351 2.98 17.10 17.65
N ASP A 352 1.98 17.94 17.89
CA ASP A 352 2.20 19.30 18.37
C ASP A 352 2.75 19.24 19.82
N PRO A 353 3.92 19.84 20.13
CA PRO A 353 4.48 19.83 21.47
C PRO A 353 3.63 20.60 22.50
N GLN A 354 2.79 21.54 22.06
CA GLN A 354 1.87 22.31 22.91
C GLN A 354 0.49 21.64 23.01
N ALA A 355 0.13 20.78 22.05
CA ALA A 355 -1.11 20.02 22.05
C ALA A 355 -0.86 18.56 21.60
N PRO A 356 -0.32 17.68 22.47
CA PRO A 356 0.14 16.34 22.07
C PRO A 356 -0.92 15.37 21.51
N SER A 357 -2.20 15.71 21.62
CA SER A 357 -3.30 14.98 20.99
C SER A 357 -3.53 15.39 19.53
N GLN A 358 -2.85 16.42 19.02
CA GLN A 358 -2.99 16.97 17.67
C GLN A 358 -1.70 16.77 16.86
N LEU A 359 -1.84 16.67 15.54
CA LEU A 359 -0.70 16.79 14.64
C LEU A 359 -0.14 18.21 14.69
N LEU A 360 1.18 18.34 14.61
CA LEU A 360 1.81 19.64 14.40
C LEU A 360 1.35 20.15 13.03
N SER A 361 0.85 21.39 12.98
CA SER A 361 0.17 21.95 11.79
C SER A 361 0.97 21.82 10.49
N GLN A 362 2.30 21.91 10.53
CA GLN A 362 3.15 21.75 9.35
C GLN A 362 3.11 20.34 8.75
N PHE A 363 2.71 19.33 9.53
CA PHE A 363 2.64 17.91 9.13
C PHE A 363 1.22 17.45 8.82
N ASP A 364 0.20 18.23 9.18
CA ASP A 364 -1.20 17.90 8.93
C ASP A 364 -1.59 18.13 7.46
N SER A 365 -2.32 17.19 6.88
CA SER A 365 -2.94 17.35 5.55
C SER A 365 -4.19 18.24 5.57
N GLY A 366 -4.67 18.60 6.76
CA GLY A 366 -5.84 19.45 7.01
C GLY A 366 -7.05 18.69 7.55
N ASP A 367 -6.95 17.37 7.68
CA ASP A 367 -8.00 16.52 8.27
C ASP A 367 -7.70 16.07 9.70
N HIS A 368 -6.59 16.56 10.28
CA HIS A 368 -6.13 16.28 11.65
C HIS A 368 -5.86 14.79 11.93
N LEU A 369 -5.69 13.96 10.89
CA LEU A 369 -5.40 12.53 11.02
C LEU A 369 -4.25 12.09 10.11
N HIS A 370 -4.29 12.49 8.84
CA HIS A 370 -3.32 12.08 7.84
C HIS A 370 -2.18 13.08 7.71
N LEU A 371 -0.98 12.52 7.53
CA LEU A 371 0.23 13.29 7.31
C LEU A 371 0.27 13.83 5.87
N ASN A 372 0.66 15.08 5.73
CA ASN A 372 1.05 15.62 4.44
C ASN A 372 2.48 15.14 4.05
N ALA A 373 2.96 15.52 2.87
CA ALA A 373 4.29 15.16 2.41
C ALA A 373 5.43 15.57 3.37
N ALA A 374 5.30 16.69 4.09
CA ALA A 374 6.28 17.12 5.09
C ALA A 374 6.26 16.21 6.34
N GLY A 375 5.07 15.78 6.79
CA GLY A 375 4.92 14.80 7.85
C GLY A 375 5.49 13.43 7.47
N CYS A 376 5.26 12.98 6.23
CA CYS A 376 5.90 11.77 5.70
C CYS A 376 7.43 11.87 5.71
N GLN A 377 8.00 13.02 5.33
CA GLN A 377 9.44 13.26 5.35
C GLN A 377 10.01 13.28 6.78
N ALA A 378 9.27 13.83 7.74
CA ALA A 378 9.66 13.83 9.15
C ALA A 378 9.78 12.40 9.70
N ILE A 379 8.80 11.52 9.42
CA ILE A 379 8.86 10.10 9.77
C ILE A 379 10.07 9.42 9.13
N ALA A 380 10.27 9.60 7.82
CA ALA A 380 11.40 8.97 7.12
C ALA A 380 12.77 9.44 7.64
N ASN A 381 12.86 10.67 8.15
CA ASN A 381 14.09 11.23 8.74
C ASN A 381 14.36 10.73 10.17
N ASP A 382 13.32 10.51 10.99
CA ASP A 382 13.48 10.02 12.37
C ASP A 382 13.70 8.50 12.40
N PHE A 383 13.28 7.75 11.36
CA PHE A 383 13.40 6.29 11.31
C PHE A 383 14.85 5.83 11.57
N PRO A 384 15.12 5.01 12.60
CA PRO A 384 16.47 4.59 12.93
C PRO A 384 16.92 3.43 12.04
N LEU A 385 17.91 3.67 11.17
CA LEU A 385 18.40 2.61 10.26
C LEU A 385 19.26 1.54 10.94
N GLY A 386 19.80 1.83 12.14
CA GLY A 386 20.63 0.88 12.89
C GLY A 386 19.86 -0.31 13.48
N ILE A 387 18.55 -0.40 13.26
CA ILE A 387 17.72 -1.54 13.69
C ILE A 387 17.75 -2.71 12.68
N PHE A 388 18.26 -2.47 11.47
CA PHE A 388 18.49 -3.50 10.47
C PHE A 388 19.87 -4.10 10.69
N VAL A 389 19.92 -5.15 11.53
CA VAL A 389 21.16 -5.86 11.93
C VAL A 389 21.15 -7.31 11.50
#